data_AF-A0A9W8JP07-F1
#
_entry.id   AF-A0A9W8JP07-F1
#
_cell.length_a   1.000
_cell.length_b   1.000
_cell.length_c   1.000
_cell.angle_alpha   90.00
_cell.angle_beta   90.00
_cell.angle_gamma   90.00
#
_symmetry.space_group_name_H-M   'P 1'
#
loop_
_entity.id
_entity.type
_entity.pdbx_description
1 polymer ?
#
loop_
_entity_poly.entity_id
_entity_poly.type
_entity_poly.pdbx_seq_one_letter_code
_entity_poly.pdbx_strand_id
1 'polypeptide(L)'
;MQYRAQLSSHPQLMANPTFKEQVRFLSAILDGRSGTERMPSGKRSTALADIEALVSLLNVTSLDDPGGNRVVAATGRIALDGVHVYLAASHPQWTEEEGSETVVKPSSDSVKSILESWKVSEDVGWEVHLSQLLKLINEYRQSDELSSPEKRDYLYLFTLRRCHRKLANRMILGRRIWGQDPFKLIHDYLISENPNFHSFRIELHRNSREGLGKRGINPYAGSVPPLRTLTYPVNVKNVATWLEFLQEKYSTVWKYLIKTIPATDTTKEEFGPKQQSETSMTDIRKAERSLEVIYEISCTPLLKNIVGAIPGLASKLMGVQLEYDHDTTELDAADIAEGDVRLDAFLKMIFSPLRAITHLRRRFLKACHPGIKVRLVKIPMDEGPTQGEECKKLLRNPERFVRGFSLTWAQGRVDEFENRAQSNEPLQRTWVNLNQHPEAVLMVRIYQLGPEKRLELFGSDIPLASSRQLCFCCYQLARLLNQQNLRPVPKLVPPGTDGVVRAWSPPPGIPEVVLFTLKDHLSEVVDRMVDRELDIPYSDASPWDDSDYDGDD
;
A
#
# COMPACT_ATOMS: atom_id res chain seq x y z
N MET A 1 41.51 0.89 -32.55
CA MET A 1 42.32 1.98 -31.94
C MET A 1 41.73 3.38 -32.13
N GLN A 2 40.99 3.69 -33.21
CA GLN A 2 40.40 5.03 -33.42
C GLN A 2 39.27 5.41 -32.44
N TYR A 3 38.56 4.44 -31.85
CA TYR A 3 37.49 4.71 -30.86
C TYR A 3 38.02 5.26 -29.52
N ARG A 4 39.26 4.91 -29.13
CA ARG A 4 39.89 5.41 -27.88
C ARG A 4 40.29 6.88 -27.97
N ALA A 5 40.58 7.39 -29.17
CA ALA A 5 40.99 8.78 -29.38
C ALA A 5 39.80 9.76 -29.42
N GLN A 6 38.59 9.29 -29.77
CA GLN A 6 37.37 10.11 -29.71
C GLN A 6 36.84 10.29 -28.28
N LEU A 7 37.13 9.36 -27.36
CA LEU A 7 36.71 9.46 -25.96
C LEU A 7 37.58 10.42 -25.12
N SER A 8 38.82 10.70 -25.55
CA SER A 8 39.74 11.61 -24.86
C SER A 8 39.40 13.10 -25.01
N SER A 9 38.46 13.48 -25.88
CA SER A 9 38.08 14.89 -26.10
C SER A 9 36.95 15.39 -25.21
N HIS A 10 36.38 14.55 -24.34
CA HIS A 10 35.27 14.90 -23.43
C HIS A 10 35.63 14.56 -21.97
N PRO A 11 36.28 15.47 -21.22
CA PRO A 11 36.70 15.24 -19.84
C PRO A 11 35.56 14.85 -18.87
N GLN A 12 34.32 15.21 -19.19
CA GLN A 12 33.14 14.88 -18.39
C GLN A 12 32.73 13.39 -18.44
N LEU A 13 33.21 12.61 -19.42
CA LEU A 13 32.90 11.18 -19.55
C LEU A 13 33.76 10.25 -18.67
N MET A 14 34.68 10.82 -17.87
CA MET A 14 35.65 10.04 -17.09
C MET A 14 35.45 10.07 -15.57
N ALA A 15 34.60 10.95 -15.04
CA ALA A 15 34.35 11.01 -13.60
C ALA A 15 33.73 9.70 -13.11
N ASN A 16 34.24 9.19 -11.98
CA ASN A 16 33.62 8.03 -11.34
C ASN A 16 32.23 8.44 -10.83
N PRO A 17 31.21 7.58 -11.02
CA PRO A 17 29.86 7.83 -10.53
C PRO A 17 29.89 7.99 -9.01
N THR A 18 29.13 8.94 -8.48
CA THR A 18 28.92 9.12 -7.03
C THR A 18 28.18 7.91 -6.45
N PHE A 19 28.30 7.65 -5.14
CA PHE A 19 27.53 6.57 -4.50
C PHE A 19 26.02 6.76 -4.64
N LYS A 20 25.54 8.00 -4.70
CA LYS A 20 24.14 8.33 -4.94
C LYS A 20 23.68 7.80 -6.30
N GLU A 21 24.44 8.06 -7.35
CA GLU A 21 24.16 7.57 -8.72
C GLU A 21 24.24 6.05 -8.79
N GLN A 22 25.21 5.43 -8.12
CA GLN A 22 25.35 3.97 -8.08
C GLN A 22 24.16 3.30 -7.39
N VAL A 23 23.72 3.82 -6.24
CA VAL A 23 22.55 3.28 -5.52
C VAL A 23 21.27 3.43 -6.35
N ARG A 24 21.05 4.58 -6.97
CA ARG A 24 19.92 4.81 -7.88
C ARG A 24 19.89 3.76 -8.98
N PHE A 25 21.01 3.61 -9.68
CA PHE A 25 21.16 2.66 -10.77
C PHE A 25 20.87 1.22 -10.32
N LEU A 26 21.53 0.76 -9.25
CA LEU A 26 21.33 -0.59 -8.72
C LEU A 26 19.87 -0.83 -8.29
N SER A 27 19.23 0.15 -7.65
CA SER A 27 17.82 0.03 -7.24
C SER A 27 16.86 -0.03 -8.43
N ALA A 28 17.18 0.65 -9.54
CA ALA A 28 16.37 0.64 -10.75
C ALA A 28 16.43 -0.72 -11.48
N ILE A 29 17.62 -1.31 -11.64
CA ILE A 29 17.76 -2.62 -12.29
C ILE A 29 17.13 -3.76 -11.46
N LEU A 30 17.15 -3.59 -10.13
CA LEU A 30 16.57 -4.50 -9.14
C LEU A 30 15.09 -4.23 -8.86
N ASP A 31 14.45 -3.26 -9.51
CA ASP A 31 13.05 -2.90 -9.22
C ASP A 31 12.12 -4.13 -9.35
N GLY A 32 11.31 -4.35 -8.31
CA GLY A 32 10.41 -5.50 -8.18
C GLY A 32 11.07 -6.81 -7.72
N ARG A 33 12.39 -6.82 -7.45
CA ARG A 33 13.12 -8.04 -7.04
C ARG A 33 13.25 -8.14 -5.52
N SER A 34 13.33 -9.36 -4.99
CA SER A 34 13.53 -9.57 -3.56
C SER A 34 15.00 -9.33 -3.19
N GLY A 35 15.25 -8.29 -2.38
CA GLY A 35 16.57 -7.97 -1.83
C GLY A 35 16.88 -8.66 -0.50
N THR A 36 15.87 -9.01 0.28
CA THR A 36 16.00 -9.73 1.56
C THR A 36 14.74 -10.53 1.84
N GLU A 37 14.84 -11.49 2.76
CA GLU A 37 13.67 -12.11 3.35
C GLU A 37 12.75 -11.06 3.97
N ARG A 38 11.45 -11.23 3.72
CA ARG A 38 10.40 -10.42 4.30
C ARG A 38 10.51 -10.44 5.81
N MET A 39 10.55 -9.26 6.43
CA MET A 39 10.49 -9.16 7.88
C MET A 39 9.11 -8.66 8.28
N PRO A 40 8.30 -9.47 8.99
CA PRO A 40 6.99 -9.05 9.42
C PRO A 40 7.13 -7.82 10.33
N SER A 41 6.09 -6.98 10.35
CA SER A 41 6.02 -5.92 11.35
C SER A 41 6.07 -6.59 12.73
N GLY A 42 7.07 -6.26 13.55
CA GLY A 42 7.13 -6.74 14.94
C GLY A 42 5.84 -6.36 15.71
N LYS A 43 5.66 -6.91 16.92
CA LYS A 43 4.52 -6.53 17.79
C LYS A 43 4.48 -5.00 17.88
N ARG A 44 3.50 -4.39 17.22
CA ARG A 44 3.43 -2.93 17.05
C ARG A 44 3.21 -2.30 18.43
N SER A 45 3.99 -1.27 18.74
CA SER A 45 3.65 -0.42 19.87
C SER A 45 2.28 0.21 19.61
N THR A 46 1.52 0.49 20.67
CA THR A 46 0.21 1.14 20.53
C THR A 46 0.31 2.50 19.84
N ALA A 47 1.43 3.22 20.03
CA ALA A 47 1.70 4.49 19.37
C ALA A 47 1.87 4.33 17.85
N LEU A 48 2.51 3.26 17.38
CA LEU A 48 2.65 3.00 15.95
C LEU A 48 1.29 2.75 15.30
N ALA A 49 0.42 1.96 15.94
CA ALA A 49 -0.93 1.69 15.45
C ALA A 49 -1.80 2.96 15.34
N ASP A 50 -1.64 3.88 16.30
CA ASP A 50 -2.30 5.19 16.28
C ASP A 50 -1.88 6.03 15.07
N ILE A 51 -0.57 6.10 14.80
CA ILE A 51 -0.01 6.87 13.68
C ILE A 51 -0.38 6.23 12.34
N GLU A 52 -0.32 4.90 12.23
CA GLU A 52 -0.74 4.17 11.02
C GLU A 52 -2.22 4.39 10.69
N ALA A 53 -3.09 4.45 11.70
CA ALA A 53 -4.49 4.79 11.50
C ALA A 53 -4.65 6.21 10.94
N LEU A 54 -3.88 7.18 11.44
CA LEU A 54 -3.87 8.53 10.90
C LEU A 54 -3.39 8.54 9.44
N VAL A 55 -2.25 7.90 9.14
CA VAL A 55 -1.71 7.78 7.76
C VAL A 55 -2.74 7.16 6.81
N SER A 56 -3.45 6.12 7.26
CA SER A 56 -4.49 5.45 6.48
C SER A 56 -5.66 6.37 6.12
N LEU A 57 -6.02 7.32 7.00
CA LEU A 57 -7.07 8.30 6.76
C LEU A 57 -6.60 9.53 5.97
N LEU A 58 -5.29 9.76 5.90
CA LEU A 58 -4.69 10.82 5.11
C LEU A 58 -4.37 10.40 3.69
N ASN A 59 -4.25 9.11 3.45
CA ASN A 59 -4.02 8.58 2.12
C ASN A 59 -5.37 8.51 1.36
N VAL A 60 -5.92 9.69 1.06
CA VAL A 60 -7.17 9.92 0.32
C VAL A 60 -6.88 10.56 -1.04
N THR A 61 -7.73 10.26 -2.02
CA THR A 61 -7.77 10.95 -3.32
C THR A 61 -8.27 12.38 -3.16
N SER A 62 -7.81 13.29 -4.01
CA SER A 62 -8.29 14.67 -4.09
C SER A 62 -8.44 15.11 -5.56
N LEU A 63 -8.85 16.36 -5.82
CA LEU A 63 -8.98 16.85 -7.20
C LEU A 63 -7.63 16.91 -7.92
N ASP A 64 -6.59 17.34 -7.20
CA ASP A 64 -5.18 17.35 -7.62
C ASP A 64 -4.56 15.94 -7.62
N ASP A 65 -5.12 15.01 -6.83
CA ASP A 65 -4.66 13.62 -6.77
C ASP A 65 -5.79 12.63 -7.08
N PRO A 66 -6.24 12.56 -8.34
CA PRO A 66 -7.37 11.73 -8.71
C PRO A 66 -7.07 10.22 -8.58
N GLY A 67 -5.80 9.83 -8.68
CA GLY A 67 -5.31 8.46 -8.56
C GLY A 67 -5.08 8.01 -7.12
N GLY A 68 -4.86 8.94 -6.18
CA GLY A 68 -4.44 8.61 -4.82
C GLY A 68 -2.97 8.24 -4.78
N ASN A 69 -2.17 8.89 -5.63
CA ASN A 69 -0.73 8.70 -5.80
C ASN A 69 0.08 9.32 -4.67
N ARG A 70 -0.55 10.11 -3.80
CA ARG A 70 0.11 10.69 -2.63
C ARG A 70 0.59 9.60 -1.68
N VAL A 71 1.89 9.58 -1.44
CA VAL A 71 2.49 8.70 -0.43
C VAL A 71 2.67 9.50 0.86
N VAL A 72 2.25 8.91 1.98
CA VAL A 72 2.34 9.53 3.31
C VAL A 72 3.09 8.59 4.24
N ALA A 73 4.21 9.08 4.75
CA ALA A 73 4.95 8.47 5.84
C ALA A 73 4.78 9.32 7.09
N ALA A 74 4.85 8.70 8.27
CA ALA A 74 4.69 9.39 9.52
C ALA A 74 5.58 8.81 10.62
N THR A 75 5.98 9.64 11.56
CA THR A 75 6.46 9.21 12.86
C THR A 75 5.77 10.02 13.94
N GLY A 76 5.88 9.58 15.19
CA GLY A 76 5.34 10.36 16.27
C GLY A 76 5.72 9.84 17.64
N ARG A 77 5.48 10.70 18.63
CA ARG A 77 5.75 10.45 20.04
C ARG A 77 4.58 10.92 20.87
N ILE A 78 4.31 10.18 21.94
CA ILE A 78 3.44 10.64 23.04
C ILE A 78 4.33 11.36 24.06
N ALA A 79 4.08 12.66 24.26
CA ALA A 79 4.71 13.50 25.26
C ALA A 79 3.70 13.94 26.32
N LEU A 80 4.16 14.60 27.39
CA LEU A 80 3.28 15.12 28.45
C LEU A 80 2.31 16.18 27.93
N ASP A 81 2.69 16.95 26.91
CA ASP A 81 1.93 18.06 26.35
C ASP A 81 1.08 17.69 25.13
N GLY A 82 1.15 16.44 24.63
CA GLY A 82 0.52 16.09 23.36
C GLY A 82 1.05 14.82 22.71
N VAL A 83 0.35 14.38 21.67
CA VAL A 83 0.92 13.47 20.67
C VAL A 83 1.52 14.32 19.55
N HIS A 84 2.81 14.23 19.34
CA HIS A 84 3.51 14.95 18.26
C HIS A 84 3.68 14.01 17.09
N VAL A 85 3.17 14.38 15.92
CA VAL A 85 3.28 13.60 14.68
C VAL A 85 4.03 14.41 13.65
N TYR A 86 5.01 13.77 13.02
CA TYR A 86 5.76 14.31 11.89
C TYR A 86 5.35 13.53 10.65
N LEU A 87 4.78 14.23 9.68
CA LEU A 87 4.32 13.69 8.42
C LEU A 87 5.30 14.07 7.32
N ALA A 88 5.60 13.11 6.47
CA ALA A 88 6.25 13.31 5.19
C ALA A 88 5.26 12.90 4.11
N ALA A 89 4.94 13.81 3.19
CA ALA A 89 4.06 13.53 2.06
C ALA A 89 4.76 13.86 0.75
N SER A 90 4.56 13.05 -0.28
CA SER A 90 4.98 13.36 -1.65
C SER A 90 3.79 13.33 -2.59
N HIS A 91 3.78 14.21 -3.60
CA HIS A 91 2.78 14.24 -4.64
C HIS A 91 3.44 14.61 -5.99
N PRO A 92 3.12 13.94 -7.11
CA PRO A 92 3.76 14.18 -8.41
C PRO A 92 3.65 15.61 -8.95
N GLN A 93 2.62 16.37 -8.54
CA GLN A 93 2.38 17.73 -9.04
C GLN A 93 2.98 18.83 -8.15
N TRP A 94 3.65 18.50 -7.04
CA TRP A 94 4.27 19.52 -6.18
C TRP A 94 5.62 19.94 -6.75
N THR A 95 5.76 21.21 -7.12
CA THR A 95 6.97 21.81 -7.72
C THR A 95 7.84 22.48 -6.66
N GLU A 96 9.12 22.09 -6.60
CA GLU A 96 10.33 22.58 -5.90
C GLU A 96 10.30 23.44 -4.61
N GLU A 97 9.32 24.29 -4.35
CA GLU A 97 9.38 25.23 -3.21
C GLU A 97 9.04 24.57 -1.84
N GLU A 98 8.68 23.30 -1.82
CA GLU A 98 8.09 22.66 -0.66
C GLU A 98 9.00 21.61 -0.01
N GLY A 99 10.10 22.08 0.60
CA GLY A 99 10.88 21.32 1.58
C GLY A 99 10.79 21.89 3.01
N SER A 100 9.95 22.90 3.22
CA SER A 100 9.78 23.58 4.50
C SER A 100 8.87 22.79 5.44
N GLU A 101 9.29 22.66 6.69
CA GLU A 101 8.47 22.08 7.74
C GLU A 101 7.36 23.07 8.11
N THR A 102 6.10 22.65 7.95
CA THR A 102 4.93 23.47 8.28
C THR A 102 4.20 22.88 9.49
N VAL A 103 3.81 23.75 10.42
CA VAL A 103 2.94 23.34 11.55
C VAL A 103 1.50 23.39 11.06
N VAL A 104 0.83 22.23 11.08
CA VAL A 104 -0.54 22.12 10.61
C VAL A 104 -1.48 22.56 11.72
N LYS A 105 -2.29 23.59 11.46
CA LYS A 105 -3.30 24.09 12.40
C LYS A 105 -4.58 23.28 12.26
N PRO A 106 -5.26 22.92 13.37
CA PRO A 106 -6.61 22.36 13.29
C PRO A 106 -7.56 23.31 12.54
N SER A 107 -8.56 22.75 11.84
CA SER A 107 -9.57 23.56 11.15
C SER A 107 -10.28 24.53 12.11
N SER A 108 -10.63 25.72 11.61
CA SER A 108 -11.49 26.67 12.30
C SER A 108 -12.96 26.24 12.33
N ASP A 109 -13.35 25.30 11.46
CA ASP A 109 -14.72 24.77 11.41
C ASP A 109 -15.09 24.05 12.72
N SER A 110 -16.37 24.11 13.10
CA SER A 110 -16.86 23.32 14.23
C SER A 110 -16.83 21.82 13.91
N VAL A 111 -16.68 20.98 14.94
CA VAL A 111 -16.74 19.50 14.80
C VAL A 111 -18.03 19.08 14.10
N LYS A 112 -19.16 19.71 14.43
CA LYS A 112 -20.44 19.42 13.77
C LYS A 112 -20.39 19.77 12.28
N SER A 113 -19.91 20.95 11.90
CA SER A 113 -19.79 21.36 10.50
C SER A 113 -18.93 20.38 9.69
N ILE A 114 -17.77 19.99 10.25
CA ILE A 114 -16.88 19.01 9.62
C ILE A 114 -17.58 17.66 9.45
N LEU A 115 -18.23 17.16 10.50
CA LEU A 115 -18.96 15.90 10.44
C LEU A 115 -20.11 15.99 9.43
N GLU A 116 -20.85 17.09 9.37
CA GLU A 116 -21.95 17.26 8.42
C GLU A 116 -21.50 17.48 6.98
N SER A 117 -20.21 17.74 6.74
CA SER A 117 -19.65 17.90 5.40
C SER A 117 -19.84 16.66 4.53
N TRP A 118 -20.10 15.46 5.09
CA TRP A 118 -20.42 14.27 4.29
C TRP A 118 -21.71 14.44 3.48
N LYS A 119 -22.60 15.34 3.88
CA LYS A 119 -23.85 15.67 3.18
C LYS A 119 -23.60 16.47 1.89
N VAL A 120 -22.45 17.14 1.80
CA VAL A 120 -22.05 17.95 0.65
C VAL A 120 -21.25 17.09 -0.33
N SER A 121 -21.40 17.34 -1.62
CA SER A 121 -20.78 16.57 -2.71
C SER A 121 -19.52 17.20 -3.28
N GLU A 122 -18.81 17.97 -2.48
CA GLU A 122 -17.61 18.69 -2.90
C GLU A 122 -16.35 17.94 -2.48
N ASP A 123 -15.45 17.75 -3.44
CA ASP A 123 -14.10 17.29 -3.14
C ASP A 123 -13.37 18.36 -2.33
N VAL A 124 -12.62 17.92 -1.32
CA VAL A 124 -11.90 18.80 -0.42
C VAL A 124 -10.42 18.59 -0.60
N GLY A 125 -9.67 19.69 -0.66
CA GLY A 125 -8.21 19.67 -0.74
C GLY A 125 -7.59 18.90 0.43
N TRP A 126 -6.46 18.23 0.17
CA TRP A 126 -5.85 17.31 1.13
C TRP A 126 -5.44 17.98 2.45
N GLU A 127 -4.88 19.19 2.41
CA GLU A 127 -4.49 19.92 3.63
C GLU A 127 -5.69 20.35 4.47
N VAL A 128 -6.81 20.68 3.80
CA VAL A 128 -8.08 20.97 4.48
C VAL A 128 -8.59 19.70 5.16
N HIS A 129 -8.54 18.55 4.49
CA HIS A 129 -8.88 17.25 5.09
C HIS A 129 -8.00 16.90 6.29
N LEU A 130 -6.68 17.10 6.19
CA LEU A 130 -5.75 16.92 7.30
C LEU A 130 -6.12 17.84 8.47
N SER A 131 -6.32 19.12 8.24
CA SER A 131 -6.69 20.11 9.27
C SER A 131 -8.03 19.77 9.95
N GLN A 132 -9.00 19.27 9.17
CA GLN A 132 -10.29 18.79 9.66
C GLN A 132 -10.15 17.51 10.51
N LEU A 133 -9.33 16.55 10.08
CA LEU A 133 -9.03 15.35 10.89
C LEU A 133 -8.39 15.71 12.23
N LEU A 134 -7.48 16.69 12.26
CA LEU A 134 -6.88 17.15 13.52
C LEU A 134 -7.89 17.79 14.45
N LYS A 135 -8.79 18.63 13.90
CA LYS A 135 -9.91 19.20 14.67
C LYS A 135 -10.79 18.09 15.27
N LEU A 136 -11.16 17.10 14.46
CA LEU A 136 -11.93 15.95 14.94
C LEU A 136 -11.18 15.21 16.05
N ILE A 137 -9.93 14.83 15.84
CA ILE A 137 -9.16 14.08 16.85
C ILE A 137 -9.04 14.84 18.18
N ASN A 138 -8.80 16.16 18.12
CA ASN A 138 -8.56 16.98 19.30
C ASN A 138 -9.84 17.38 20.04
N GLU A 139 -10.95 17.58 19.34
CA GLU A 139 -12.14 18.22 19.91
C GLU A 139 -13.43 17.39 19.80
N TYR A 140 -13.41 16.18 19.26
CA TYR A 140 -14.62 15.35 19.07
C TYR A 140 -15.51 15.20 20.31
N ARG A 141 -14.89 15.17 21.49
CA ARG A 141 -15.60 15.08 22.77
C ARG A 141 -16.26 16.36 23.21
N GLN A 142 -15.67 17.51 22.88
CA GLN A 142 -16.08 18.82 23.40
C GLN A 142 -17.37 19.33 22.73
N SER A 143 -17.77 18.72 21.61
CA SER A 143 -18.97 19.15 20.87
C SER A 143 -20.24 18.53 21.47
N ASP A 144 -21.05 19.27 22.21
CA ASP A 144 -22.32 18.71 22.75
C ASP A 144 -23.50 18.76 21.76
N GLU A 145 -23.26 19.25 20.53
CA GLU A 145 -24.32 19.53 19.55
C GLU A 145 -24.89 18.31 18.82
N LEU A 146 -24.24 17.15 18.92
CA LEU A 146 -24.67 15.90 18.28
C LEU A 146 -24.70 14.78 19.31
N SER A 147 -25.72 13.92 19.25
CA SER A 147 -25.77 12.75 20.12
C SER A 147 -24.59 11.79 19.83
N SER A 148 -24.16 11.01 20.82
CA SER A 148 -23.04 10.08 20.61
C SER A 148 -23.25 9.09 19.45
N PRO A 149 -24.46 8.53 19.22
CA PRO A 149 -24.75 7.72 18.04
C PRO A 149 -24.64 8.50 16.73
N GLU A 150 -25.18 9.72 16.66
CA GLU A 150 -25.11 10.55 15.44
C GLU A 150 -23.68 10.95 15.10
N LYS A 151 -22.89 11.38 16.09
CA LYS A 151 -21.46 11.69 15.88
C LYS A 151 -20.71 10.50 15.33
N ARG A 152 -21.03 9.30 15.83
CA ARG A 152 -20.40 8.06 15.37
C ARG A 152 -20.75 7.84 13.91
N ASP A 153 -22.04 7.82 13.59
CA ASP A 153 -22.51 7.51 12.24
C ASP A 153 -22.02 8.55 11.23
N TYR A 154 -22.01 9.84 11.60
CA TYR A 154 -21.47 10.91 10.76
C TYR A 154 -19.96 10.80 10.55
N LEU A 155 -19.22 10.31 11.55
CA LEU A 155 -17.79 10.08 11.40
C LEU A 155 -17.50 8.99 10.35
N TYR A 156 -18.25 7.88 10.37
CA TYR A 156 -18.11 6.84 9.33
C TYR A 156 -18.48 7.37 7.94
N LEU A 157 -19.59 8.11 7.83
CA LEU A 157 -20.03 8.72 6.57
C LEU A 157 -19.02 9.75 6.04
N PHE A 158 -18.48 10.59 6.92
CA PHE A 158 -17.39 11.53 6.60
C PHE A 158 -16.17 10.79 6.06
N THR A 159 -15.67 9.77 6.77
CA THR A 159 -14.52 8.98 6.31
C THR A 159 -14.80 8.31 4.97
N LEU A 160 -15.97 7.69 4.79
CA LEU A 160 -16.33 7.06 3.53
C LEU A 160 -16.34 8.07 2.39
N ARG A 161 -16.96 9.24 2.59
CA ARG A 161 -17.02 10.30 1.58
C ARG A 161 -15.63 10.74 1.15
N ARG A 162 -14.72 10.97 2.11
CA ARG A 162 -13.33 11.38 1.82
C ARG A 162 -12.48 10.30 1.17
N CYS A 163 -12.76 9.03 1.45
CA CYS A 163 -11.99 7.90 0.92
C CYS A 163 -12.64 7.23 -0.31
N HIS A 164 -13.81 7.68 -0.79
CA HIS A 164 -14.64 6.88 -1.69
C HIS A 164 -13.96 6.55 -3.03
N ARG A 165 -13.25 7.49 -3.67
CA ARG A 165 -12.58 7.21 -4.96
C ARG A 165 -11.46 6.21 -4.76
N LYS A 166 -10.70 6.34 -3.68
CA LYS A 166 -9.66 5.38 -3.33
C LYS A 166 -10.23 3.98 -3.11
N LEU A 167 -11.32 3.88 -2.36
CA LEU A 167 -12.04 2.63 -2.14
C LEU A 167 -12.55 2.03 -3.46
N ALA A 168 -13.12 2.87 -4.34
CA ALA A 168 -13.57 2.46 -5.66
C ALA A 168 -12.42 1.95 -6.53
N ASN A 169 -11.29 2.67 -6.59
CA ASN A 169 -10.08 2.25 -7.32
C ASN A 169 -9.57 0.89 -6.81
N ARG A 170 -9.54 0.68 -5.49
CA ARG A 170 -9.17 -0.59 -4.87
C ARG A 170 -10.09 -1.74 -5.28
N MET A 171 -11.40 -1.51 -5.33
CA MET A 171 -12.37 -2.51 -5.77
C MET A 171 -12.25 -2.81 -7.26
N ILE A 172 -12.08 -1.79 -8.11
CA ILE A 172 -11.83 -1.94 -9.55
C ILE A 172 -10.57 -2.77 -9.79
N LEU A 173 -9.50 -2.44 -9.07
CA LEU A 173 -8.26 -3.20 -9.08
C LEU A 173 -8.52 -4.66 -8.72
N GLY A 174 -9.20 -4.94 -7.60
CA GLY A 174 -9.58 -6.31 -7.24
C GLY A 174 -10.29 -7.04 -8.38
N ARG A 175 -11.29 -6.42 -9.00
CA ARG A 175 -12.01 -7.05 -10.11
C ARG A 175 -11.12 -7.27 -11.34
N ARG A 176 -10.17 -6.38 -11.62
CA ARG A 176 -9.16 -6.59 -12.68
C ARG A 176 -8.26 -7.78 -12.35
N ILE A 177 -7.83 -7.90 -11.08
CA ILE A 177 -7.00 -9.01 -10.60
C ILE A 177 -7.70 -10.35 -10.76
N TRP A 178 -8.99 -10.47 -10.42
CA TRP A 178 -9.69 -11.77 -10.49
C TRP A 178 -10.51 -11.97 -11.77
N GLY A 179 -10.54 -10.98 -12.66
CA GLY A 179 -11.43 -10.93 -13.82
C GLY A 179 -12.92 -10.75 -13.47
N GLN A 180 -13.32 -10.96 -12.22
CA GLN A 180 -14.69 -10.82 -11.72
C GLN A 180 -14.74 -10.49 -10.23
N ASP A 181 -15.96 -10.43 -9.67
CA ASP A 181 -16.19 -10.29 -8.23
C ASP A 181 -15.52 -11.45 -7.47
N PRO A 182 -14.64 -11.18 -6.48
CA PRO A 182 -13.93 -12.25 -5.75
C PRO A 182 -14.88 -13.15 -4.96
N PHE A 183 -15.98 -12.64 -4.42
CA PHE A 183 -16.95 -13.46 -3.70
C PHE A 183 -17.77 -14.34 -4.66
N LYS A 184 -18.03 -13.84 -5.86
CA LYS A 184 -18.62 -14.67 -6.93
C LYS A 184 -17.67 -15.79 -7.34
N LEU A 185 -16.38 -15.50 -7.53
CA LEU A 185 -15.38 -16.51 -7.87
C LEU A 185 -15.32 -17.63 -6.81
N ILE A 186 -15.31 -17.27 -5.52
CA ILE A 186 -15.32 -18.25 -4.42
C ILE A 186 -16.63 -19.05 -4.41
N HIS A 187 -17.78 -18.40 -4.67
CA HIS A 187 -19.10 -19.04 -4.73
C HIS A 187 -19.21 -20.04 -5.88
N ASP A 188 -18.84 -19.62 -7.10
CA ASP A 188 -18.86 -20.46 -8.30
C ASP A 188 -18.01 -21.74 -8.08
N TYR A 189 -16.83 -21.57 -7.46
CA TYR A 189 -15.90 -22.67 -7.19
C TYR A 189 -16.39 -23.59 -6.05
N LEU A 190 -17.01 -23.03 -5.01
CA LEU A 190 -17.63 -23.80 -3.94
C LEU A 190 -18.74 -24.72 -4.49
N ILE A 191 -19.52 -24.24 -5.47
CA ILE A 191 -20.59 -25.01 -6.09
C ILE A 191 -20.03 -26.13 -6.99
N SER A 192 -18.94 -25.88 -7.71
CA SER A 192 -18.38 -26.87 -8.65
C SER A 192 -17.69 -28.05 -7.95
N GLU A 193 -16.90 -27.79 -6.91
CA GLU A 193 -16.01 -28.80 -6.32
C GLU A 193 -16.63 -29.63 -5.18
N ASN A 194 -17.81 -29.25 -4.69
CA ASN A 194 -18.48 -29.86 -3.51
C ASN A 194 -17.51 -30.25 -2.37
N PRO A 195 -16.78 -29.26 -1.82
CA PRO A 195 -15.64 -29.52 -0.94
C PRO A 195 -16.05 -30.11 0.41
N ASN A 196 -15.17 -30.93 1.00
CA ASN A 196 -15.31 -31.47 2.34
C ASN A 196 -15.20 -30.35 3.39
N PHE A 197 -16.33 -29.70 3.67
CA PHE A 197 -16.39 -28.51 4.53
C PHE A 197 -16.78 -28.86 5.96
N HIS A 198 -15.81 -28.77 6.87
CA HIS A 198 -16.05 -28.96 8.30
C HIS A 198 -16.83 -27.77 8.87
N SER A 199 -17.83 -28.06 9.70
CA SER A 199 -18.61 -26.99 10.33
C SER A 199 -17.78 -26.22 11.34
N PHE A 200 -17.90 -24.89 11.34
CA PHE A 200 -17.26 -24.03 12.33
C PHE A 200 -18.19 -22.90 12.76
N ARG A 201 -17.71 -22.06 13.68
CA ARG A 201 -18.48 -20.97 14.27
C ARG A 201 -17.78 -19.65 14.02
N ILE A 202 -18.57 -18.60 13.80
CA ILE A 202 -18.07 -17.22 13.76
C ILE A 202 -18.89 -16.34 14.70
N GLU A 203 -18.25 -15.29 15.21
CA GLU A 203 -18.90 -14.30 16.06
C GLU A 203 -19.07 -12.99 15.30
N LEU A 204 -20.29 -12.48 15.31
CA LEU A 204 -20.67 -11.24 14.63
C LEU A 204 -21.41 -10.30 15.60
N HIS A 205 -21.20 -9.01 15.44
CA HIS A 205 -22.04 -7.95 15.98
C HIS A 205 -23.48 -7.96 15.40
N ARG A 206 -24.33 -7.11 15.98
CA ARG A 206 -25.78 -7.10 15.68
C ARG A 206 -26.12 -6.50 14.31
N ASN A 207 -25.19 -5.80 13.67
CA ASN A 207 -25.45 -5.04 12.44
C ASN A 207 -25.77 -5.97 11.26
N SER A 208 -25.13 -7.15 11.22
CA SER A 208 -25.38 -8.16 10.18
C SER A 208 -26.66 -8.99 10.40
N ARG A 209 -27.29 -8.93 11.58
CA ARG A 209 -28.37 -9.84 11.99
C ARG A 209 -29.59 -9.81 11.08
N GLU A 210 -30.07 -8.63 10.72
CA GLU A 210 -31.29 -8.49 9.92
C GLU A 210 -31.09 -9.09 8.52
N GLY A 211 -29.95 -8.80 7.88
CA GLY A 211 -29.61 -9.31 6.56
C GLY A 211 -29.41 -10.83 6.54
N LEU A 212 -28.73 -11.37 7.55
CA LEU A 212 -28.52 -12.80 7.71
C LEU A 212 -29.82 -13.55 8.00
N GLY A 213 -30.68 -13.01 8.88
CA GLY A 213 -31.97 -13.60 9.23
C GLY A 213 -32.91 -13.72 8.03
N LYS A 214 -32.97 -12.70 7.15
CA LYS A 214 -33.74 -12.75 5.90
C LYS A 214 -33.30 -13.86 4.96
N ARG A 215 -32.07 -14.33 5.09
CA ARG A 215 -31.47 -15.42 4.31
C ARG A 215 -31.47 -16.77 5.05
N GLY A 216 -32.18 -16.86 6.18
CA GLY A 216 -32.24 -18.09 6.99
C GLY A 216 -30.97 -18.40 7.79
N ILE A 217 -29.99 -17.49 7.81
CA ILE A 217 -28.77 -17.63 8.62
C ILE A 217 -29.06 -17.09 10.01
N ASN A 218 -29.36 -17.99 10.93
CA ASN A 218 -29.72 -17.66 12.30
C ASN A 218 -28.56 -17.97 13.27
N PRO A 219 -28.36 -17.16 14.32
CA PRO A 219 -27.41 -17.48 15.37
C PRO A 219 -27.89 -18.68 16.19
N TYR A 220 -27.00 -19.32 16.96
CA TYR A 220 -27.38 -20.41 17.85
C TYR A 220 -28.46 -19.96 18.85
N ALA A 221 -29.45 -20.84 19.12
CA ALA A 221 -30.57 -20.58 20.02
C ALA A 221 -30.16 -20.18 21.46
N GLY A 222 -28.94 -20.50 21.89
CA GLY A 222 -28.36 -20.10 23.18
C GLY A 222 -27.63 -18.75 23.18
N SER A 223 -27.58 -18.03 22.07
CA SER A 223 -26.99 -16.68 21.99
C SER A 223 -27.97 -15.66 22.59
N VAL A 224 -28.15 -15.68 23.91
CA VAL A 224 -29.13 -14.82 24.61
C VAL A 224 -28.60 -13.39 24.74
N PRO A 225 -29.41 -12.34 24.51
CA PRO A 225 -29.08 -10.97 24.91
C PRO A 225 -28.76 -10.92 26.41
N PRO A 226 -27.65 -10.29 26.84
CA PRO A 226 -27.22 -8.97 26.39
C PRO A 226 -25.95 -8.96 25.54
N LEU A 227 -25.50 -10.11 25.02
CA LEU A 227 -24.20 -10.20 24.33
C LEU A 227 -24.10 -9.20 23.16
N ARG A 228 -22.94 -8.54 23.08
CA ARG A 228 -22.58 -7.59 22.00
C ARG A 228 -22.27 -8.33 20.68
N THR A 229 -22.00 -9.62 20.77
CA THR A 229 -21.73 -10.53 19.66
C THR A 229 -22.71 -11.71 19.71
N LEU A 230 -23.00 -12.28 18.55
CA LEU A 230 -23.86 -13.45 18.33
C LEU A 230 -23.03 -14.49 17.58
N THR A 231 -23.17 -15.75 17.96
CA THR A 231 -22.42 -16.84 17.34
C THR A 231 -23.27 -17.49 16.26
N TYR A 232 -22.73 -17.57 15.04
CA TYR A 232 -23.39 -18.18 13.89
C TYR A 232 -22.68 -19.47 13.45
N PRO A 233 -23.44 -20.52 13.08
CA PRO A 233 -22.88 -21.70 12.45
C PRO A 233 -22.54 -21.45 10.98
N VAL A 234 -21.41 -21.97 10.54
CA VAL A 234 -21.03 -22.08 9.12
C VAL A 234 -20.85 -23.56 8.82
N ASN A 235 -21.57 -24.08 7.84
CA ASN A 235 -21.54 -25.49 7.45
C ASN A 235 -21.86 -25.65 5.95
N VAL A 236 -21.73 -26.88 5.43
CA VAL A 236 -22.02 -27.23 4.02
C VAL A 236 -23.38 -26.70 3.55
N LYS A 237 -24.40 -26.67 4.42
CA LYS A 237 -25.77 -26.30 4.05
C LYS A 237 -25.97 -24.78 3.89
N ASN A 238 -25.11 -23.94 4.48
CA ASN A 238 -25.31 -22.49 4.50
C ASN A 238 -24.11 -21.66 4.01
N VAL A 239 -22.95 -22.29 3.75
CA VAL A 239 -21.73 -21.59 3.29
C VAL A 239 -21.94 -20.87 1.95
N ALA A 240 -22.72 -21.44 1.02
CA ALA A 240 -23.11 -20.76 -0.21
C ALA A 240 -23.93 -19.49 0.07
N THR A 241 -24.92 -19.56 0.98
CA THR A 241 -25.74 -18.42 1.38
C THR A 241 -24.93 -17.30 2.07
N TRP A 242 -23.88 -17.66 2.81
CA TRP A 242 -22.92 -16.69 3.36
C TRP A 242 -22.19 -15.92 2.26
N LEU A 243 -21.71 -16.62 1.23
CA LEU A 243 -21.00 -16.00 0.11
C LEU A 243 -21.93 -15.15 -0.75
N GLU A 244 -23.16 -15.59 -1.00
CA GLU A 244 -24.18 -14.78 -1.68
C GLU A 244 -24.50 -13.49 -0.92
N PHE A 245 -24.53 -13.55 0.42
CA PHE A 245 -24.73 -12.38 1.25
C PHE A 245 -23.54 -11.41 1.13
N LEU A 246 -22.31 -11.90 1.16
CA LEU A 246 -21.10 -11.09 0.95
C LEU A 246 -21.06 -10.48 -0.46
N GLN A 247 -21.39 -11.26 -1.48
CA GLN A 247 -21.49 -10.82 -2.87
C GLN A 247 -22.56 -9.72 -3.03
N GLU A 248 -23.73 -9.87 -2.40
CA GLU A 248 -24.78 -8.84 -2.40
C GLU A 248 -24.26 -7.54 -1.79
N LYS A 249 -23.55 -7.61 -0.65
CA LYS A 249 -22.99 -6.41 -0.01
C LYS A 249 -21.88 -5.80 -0.85
N TYR A 250 -20.98 -6.60 -1.40
CA TYR A 250 -19.92 -6.12 -2.30
C TYR A 250 -20.51 -5.44 -3.54
N SER A 251 -21.49 -6.07 -4.18
CA SER A 251 -22.23 -5.53 -5.33
C SER A 251 -22.96 -4.23 -4.99
N THR A 252 -23.47 -4.11 -3.77
CA THR A 252 -24.10 -2.88 -3.29
C THR A 252 -23.09 -1.73 -3.20
N VAL A 253 -21.91 -1.98 -2.62
CA VAL A 253 -20.82 -0.99 -2.58
C VAL A 253 -20.37 -0.64 -4.00
N TRP A 254 -20.15 -1.64 -4.85
CA TRP A 254 -19.75 -1.46 -6.25
C TRP A 254 -20.72 -0.55 -6.99
N LYS A 255 -22.02 -0.87 -6.96
CA LYS A 255 -23.08 -0.10 -7.61
C LYS A 255 -23.08 1.38 -7.19
N TYR A 256 -22.83 1.65 -5.92
CA TYR A 256 -22.94 2.99 -5.37
C TYR A 256 -21.67 3.83 -5.52
N LEU A 257 -20.49 3.21 -5.64
CA LEU A 257 -19.22 3.93 -5.72
C LEU A 257 -18.55 3.88 -7.10
N ILE A 258 -18.93 2.94 -7.97
CA ILE A 258 -18.28 2.70 -9.27
C ILE A 258 -19.31 2.91 -10.39
N LYS A 259 -18.85 3.50 -11.49
CA LYS A 259 -19.61 3.59 -12.74
C LYS A 259 -18.99 2.71 -13.81
N THR A 260 -19.85 2.11 -14.62
CA THR A 260 -19.45 1.44 -15.86
C THR A 260 -19.31 2.51 -16.93
N ILE A 261 -18.14 2.54 -17.58
CA ILE A 261 -17.86 3.42 -18.70
C ILE A 261 -18.20 2.61 -19.97
N PRO A 262 -19.15 3.08 -20.80
CA PRO A 262 -19.47 2.40 -22.05
C PRO A 262 -18.22 2.29 -22.90
N ALA A 263 -17.89 1.08 -23.36
CA ALA A 263 -16.73 0.88 -24.21
C ALA A 263 -16.96 1.61 -25.55
N THR A 264 -16.07 2.54 -25.90
CA THR A 264 -16.23 3.34 -27.12
C THR A 264 -15.76 2.62 -28.38
N ASP A 265 -14.90 1.60 -28.27
CA ASP A 265 -14.45 0.75 -29.40
C ASP A 265 -13.68 -0.53 -28.97
N THR A 266 -13.63 -0.83 -27.67
CA THR A 266 -12.88 -1.98 -27.12
C THR A 266 -13.84 -3.08 -26.64
N THR A 267 -13.45 -4.35 -26.74
CA THR A 267 -14.25 -5.48 -26.23
C THR A 267 -14.25 -5.60 -24.69
N LYS A 268 -13.60 -4.67 -23.98
CA LYS A 268 -13.42 -4.72 -22.52
C LYS A 268 -14.25 -3.63 -21.84
N GLU A 269 -15.10 -4.02 -20.89
CA GLU A 269 -15.79 -3.07 -20.01
C GLU A 269 -14.74 -2.25 -19.23
N GLU A 270 -14.86 -0.93 -19.27
CA GLU A 270 -14.05 -0.03 -18.47
C GLU A 270 -14.83 0.42 -17.23
N PHE A 271 -14.14 0.53 -16.10
CA PHE A 271 -14.73 0.95 -14.84
C PHE A 271 -13.99 2.16 -14.30
N GLY A 272 -14.75 3.11 -13.74
CA GLY A 272 -14.20 4.28 -13.08
C GLY A 272 -14.89 4.58 -11.76
N PRO A 273 -14.21 5.26 -10.82
CA PRO A 273 -14.86 5.78 -9.63
C PRO A 273 -15.96 6.78 -10.04
N LYS A 274 -17.09 6.76 -9.33
CA LYS A 274 -18.07 7.84 -9.41
C LYS A 274 -17.48 9.12 -8.82
N GLN A 275 -17.86 10.26 -9.38
CA GLN A 275 -17.60 11.55 -8.74
C GLN A 275 -18.47 11.69 -7.47
N GLN A 276 -18.06 12.55 -6.53
CA GLN A 276 -18.86 12.83 -5.34
C GLN A 276 -20.26 13.37 -5.68
N SER A 277 -20.33 14.23 -6.70
CA SER A 277 -21.55 14.80 -7.26
C SER A 277 -22.51 13.75 -7.81
N GLU A 278 -21.99 12.63 -8.34
CA GLU A 278 -22.76 11.51 -8.88
C GLU A 278 -23.32 10.58 -7.79
N THR A 279 -22.86 10.72 -6.54
CA THR A 279 -23.22 9.80 -5.45
C THR A 279 -24.09 10.49 -4.42
N SER A 280 -25.39 10.12 -4.39
CA SER A 280 -26.35 10.71 -3.47
C SER A 280 -26.07 10.37 -2.00
N MET A 281 -26.61 11.15 -1.07
CA MET A 281 -26.54 10.87 0.38
C MET A 281 -27.10 9.48 0.74
N THR A 282 -28.16 9.07 0.05
CA THR A 282 -28.80 7.75 0.25
C THR A 282 -27.89 6.63 -0.22
N ASP A 283 -27.17 6.82 -1.32
CA ASP A 283 -26.24 5.84 -1.87
C ASP A 283 -25.02 5.67 -0.96
N ILE A 284 -24.44 6.77 -0.45
CA ILE A 284 -23.35 6.71 0.53
C ILE A 284 -23.76 5.94 1.78
N ARG A 285 -24.96 6.18 2.32
CA ARG A 285 -25.46 5.43 3.48
C ARG A 285 -25.63 3.94 3.20
N LYS A 286 -26.07 3.56 2.00
CA LYS A 286 -26.19 2.15 1.63
C LYS A 286 -24.83 1.49 1.43
N ALA A 287 -23.87 2.20 0.84
CA ALA A 287 -22.50 1.75 0.71
C ALA A 287 -21.84 1.57 2.09
N GLU A 288 -22.00 2.53 3.00
CA GLU A 288 -21.47 2.48 4.36
C GLU A 288 -21.97 1.25 5.13
N ARG A 289 -23.29 1.03 5.18
CA ARG A 289 -23.88 -0.15 5.85
C ARG A 289 -23.39 -1.46 5.23
N SER A 290 -23.22 -1.50 3.92
CA SER A 290 -22.72 -2.70 3.23
C SER A 290 -21.26 -2.96 3.55
N LEU A 291 -20.42 -1.91 3.55
CA LEU A 291 -19.02 -2.00 3.94
C LEU A 291 -18.86 -2.42 5.40
N GLU A 292 -19.70 -1.93 6.30
CA GLU A 292 -19.65 -2.31 7.71
C GLU A 292 -19.87 -3.82 7.87
N VAL A 293 -20.86 -4.39 7.17
CA VAL A 293 -21.13 -5.84 7.16
C VAL A 293 -19.95 -6.63 6.59
N ILE A 294 -19.39 -6.21 5.44
CA ILE A 294 -18.25 -6.94 4.84
C ILE A 294 -17.03 -6.84 5.76
N TYR A 295 -16.78 -5.66 6.36
CA TYR A 295 -15.70 -5.47 7.32
C TYR A 295 -15.85 -6.38 8.53
N GLU A 296 -17.04 -6.44 9.11
CA GLU A 296 -17.37 -7.27 10.25
C GLU A 296 -17.09 -8.76 9.96
N ILE A 297 -17.56 -9.25 8.81
CA ILE A 297 -17.34 -10.63 8.39
C ILE A 297 -15.86 -10.90 8.05
N SER A 298 -15.17 -9.96 7.42
CA SER A 298 -13.74 -10.10 7.08
C SER A 298 -12.83 -10.18 8.31
N CYS A 299 -13.29 -9.67 9.45
CA CYS A 299 -12.58 -9.80 10.73
C CYS A 299 -12.80 -11.16 11.40
N THR A 300 -13.62 -12.04 10.83
CA THR A 300 -13.85 -13.40 11.32
C THR A 300 -13.01 -14.43 10.54
N PRO A 301 -12.85 -15.65 11.05
CA PRO A 301 -12.22 -16.74 10.31
C PRO A 301 -12.99 -17.23 9.07
N LEU A 302 -14.18 -16.67 8.74
CA LEU A 302 -15.05 -17.18 7.68
C LEU A 302 -14.32 -17.42 6.37
N LEU A 303 -13.70 -16.37 5.80
CA LEU A 303 -13.09 -16.46 4.48
C LEU A 303 -11.82 -17.30 4.49
N LYS A 304 -11.01 -17.20 5.55
CA LYS A 304 -9.81 -18.04 5.73
C LYS A 304 -10.19 -19.52 5.76
N ASN A 305 -11.20 -19.88 6.54
CA ASN A 305 -11.66 -21.26 6.66
C ASN A 305 -12.31 -21.76 5.37
N ILE A 306 -13.05 -20.90 4.64
CA ILE A 306 -13.58 -21.25 3.31
C ILE A 306 -12.42 -21.50 2.34
N VAL A 307 -11.49 -20.58 2.18
CA VAL A 307 -10.37 -20.75 1.23
C VAL A 307 -9.54 -22.00 1.55
N GLY A 308 -9.27 -22.26 2.84
CA GLY A 308 -8.53 -23.45 3.27
C GLY A 308 -9.30 -24.77 3.15
N ALA A 309 -10.63 -24.74 3.11
CA ALA A 309 -11.46 -25.95 3.00
C ALA A 309 -11.68 -26.42 1.54
N ILE A 310 -11.34 -25.58 0.56
CA ILE A 310 -11.64 -25.82 -0.85
C ILE A 310 -10.33 -26.04 -1.62
N PRO A 311 -9.99 -27.30 -1.96
CA PRO A 311 -8.78 -27.61 -2.71
C PRO A 311 -8.71 -26.81 -4.02
N GLY A 312 -7.55 -26.25 -4.36
CA GLY A 312 -7.35 -25.51 -5.61
C GLY A 312 -7.90 -24.08 -5.64
N LEU A 313 -8.79 -23.68 -4.72
CA LEU A 313 -9.32 -22.31 -4.66
C LEU A 313 -8.21 -21.29 -4.40
N ALA A 314 -7.28 -21.57 -3.48
CA ALA A 314 -6.11 -20.72 -3.26
C ALA A 314 -5.34 -20.50 -4.56
N SER A 315 -5.02 -21.58 -5.30
CA SER A 315 -4.35 -21.49 -6.60
C SER A 315 -5.16 -20.73 -7.64
N LYS A 316 -6.49 -20.82 -7.64
CA LYS A 316 -7.35 -20.04 -8.55
C LYS A 316 -7.36 -18.54 -8.21
N LEU A 317 -7.36 -18.21 -6.93
CA LEU A 317 -7.20 -16.83 -6.44
C LEU A 317 -5.80 -16.27 -6.73
N MET A 318 -4.81 -17.15 -6.94
CA MET A 318 -3.45 -16.84 -7.38
C MET A 318 -3.32 -16.69 -8.90
N GLY A 319 -3.97 -17.57 -9.66
CA GLY A 319 -3.68 -17.89 -11.06
C GLY A 319 -4.03 -16.85 -12.12
N VAL A 320 -4.38 -15.63 -11.74
CA VAL A 320 -4.36 -14.52 -12.70
C VAL A 320 -3.00 -13.86 -12.58
N GLN A 321 -2.09 -14.25 -13.48
CA GLN A 321 -0.88 -13.47 -13.75
C GLN A 321 -1.33 -12.08 -14.16
N LEU A 322 -1.14 -11.12 -13.28
CA LEU A 322 -1.27 -9.73 -13.65
C LEU A 322 -0.10 -9.42 -14.57
N GLU A 323 -0.41 -9.01 -15.80
CA GLU A 323 0.48 -8.05 -16.47
C GLU A 323 0.65 -6.88 -15.49
N TYR A 324 1.90 -6.62 -15.14
CA TYR A 324 2.29 -5.77 -14.01
C TYR A 324 1.86 -4.32 -14.28
N ASP A 325 0.68 -3.94 -13.80
CA ASP A 325 0.23 -2.55 -13.89
C ASP A 325 0.81 -1.78 -12.70
N HIS A 326 1.74 -0.85 -12.97
CA HIS A 326 2.45 -0.09 -11.94
C HIS A 326 1.53 0.80 -11.09
N ASP A 327 0.27 1.06 -11.50
CA ASP A 327 -0.73 1.72 -10.65
C ASP A 327 -1.21 0.85 -9.47
N THR A 328 -0.84 -0.43 -9.44
CA THR A 328 -1.21 -1.39 -8.38
C THR A 328 -0.32 -1.34 -7.14
N THR A 329 0.45 -0.26 -6.94
CA THR A 329 1.44 -0.16 -5.87
C THR A 329 0.93 -0.49 -4.45
N GLU A 330 -0.39 -0.45 -4.17
CA GLU A 330 -0.97 -0.85 -2.88
C GLU A 330 -1.15 -2.36 -2.66
N LEU A 331 -1.19 -3.14 -3.74
CA LEU A 331 -1.27 -4.61 -3.73
C LEU A 331 -0.02 -5.11 -4.44
N ASP A 332 1.10 -5.16 -3.73
CA ASP A 332 2.33 -5.67 -4.34
C ASP A 332 2.12 -7.11 -4.82
N ALA A 333 2.30 -7.35 -6.11
CA ALA A 333 2.21 -8.69 -6.68
C ALA A 333 3.24 -9.66 -6.06
N ALA A 334 4.34 -9.12 -5.51
CA ALA A 334 5.34 -9.87 -4.76
C ALA A 334 4.91 -10.25 -3.33
N ASP A 335 3.85 -9.64 -2.78
CA ASP A 335 3.37 -9.89 -1.41
C ASP A 335 2.59 -11.20 -1.24
N ILE A 336 2.31 -11.89 -2.34
CA ILE A 336 1.24 -12.88 -2.39
C ILE A 336 1.78 -14.18 -3.00
N ALA A 337 2.38 -15.02 -2.17
CA ALA A 337 2.72 -16.41 -2.55
C ALA A 337 1.57 -17.40 -2.25
N GLU A 338 0.58 -17.01 -1.42
CA GLU A 338 -0.55 -17.86 -1.01
C GLU A 338 -1.90 -17.16 -1.26
N GLY A 339 -2.87 -17.89 -1.80
CA GLY A 339 -4.16 -17.33 -2.27
C GLY A 339 -5.07 -16.80 -1.15
N ASP A 340 -4.99 -17.35 0.05
CA ASP A 340 -5.71 -16.86 1.23
C ASP A 340 -5.11 -15.54 1.74
N VAL A 341 -3.78 -15.41 1.72
CA VAL A 341 -3.05 -14.17 1.99
C VAL A 341 -3.45 -13.07 1.02
N ARG A 342 -3.69 -13.41 -0.27
CA ARG A 342 -4.16 -12.44 -1.28
C ARG A 342 -5.50 -11.81 -0.95
N LEU A 343 -6.48 -12.66 -0.66
CA LEU A 343 -7.85 -12.22 -0.39
C LEU A 343 -7.89 -11.43 0.92
N ASP A 344 -7.21 -11.91 1.96
CA ASP A 344 -7.10 -11.21 3.23
C ASP A 344 -6.40 -9.85 3.08
N ALA A 345 -5.30 -9.78 2.32
CA ALA A 345 -4.61 -8.52 2.01
C ALA A 345 -5.52 -7.53 1.27
N PHE A 346 -6.24 -8.00 0.25
CA PHE A 346 -7.21 -7.19 -0.49
C PHE A 346 -8.33 -6.65 0.38
N LEU A 347 -8.92 -7.50 1.24
CA LEU A 347 -9.97 -7.07 2.16
C LEU A 347 -9.43 -6.09 3.20
N LYS A 348 -8.25 -6.35 3.76
CA LYS A 348 -7.57 -5.42 4.67
C LYS A 348 -7.30 -4.07 4.00
N MET A 349 -6.98 -4.07 2.70
CA MET A 349 -6.79 -2.86 1.91
C MET A 349 -8.13 -2.13 1.72
N ILE A 350 -9.20 -2.79 1.26
CA ILE A 350 -10.53 -2.18 1.11
C ILE A 350 -11.02 -1.59 2.45
N PHE A 351 -10.82 -2.29 3.56
CA PHE A 351 -11.29 -1.86 4.88
C PHE A 351 -10.31 -1.00 5.66
N SER A 352 -9.17 -0.63 5.08
CA SER A 352 -8.17 0.18 5.80
C SER A 352 -8.75 1.48 6.38
N PRO A 353 -9.64 2.23 5.68
CA PRO A 353 -10.26 3.42 6.26
C PRO A 353 -11.21 3.12 7.43
N LEU A 354 -12.00 2.04 7.32
CA LEU A 354 -12.92 1.60 8.39
C LEU A 354 -12.17 1.10 9.63
N ARG A 355 -11.07 0.38 9.43
CA ARG A 355 -10.16 -0.05 10.50
C ARG A 355 -9.55 1.16 11.20
N ALA A 356 -9.03 2.09 10.42
CA ALA A 356 -8.40 3.30 10.91
C ALA A 356 -9.36 4.16 11.73
N ILE A 357 -10.57 4.43 11.21
CA ILE A 357 -11.54 5.26 11.95
C ILE A 357 -12.08 4.54 13.19
N THR A 358 -12.27 3.22 13.13
CA THR A 358 -12.65 2.42 14.30
C THR A 358 -11.57 2.46 15.37
N HIS A 359 -10.29 2.37 14.98
CA HIS A 359 -9.12 2.48 15.85
C HIS A 359 -9.05 3.86 16.51
N LEU A 360 -9.08 4.94 15.72
CA LEU A 360 -9.03 6.31 16.25
C LEU A 360 -10.22 6.58 17.16
N ARG A 361 -11.42 6.09 16.83
CA ARG A 361 -12.59 6.23 17.69
C ARG A 361 -12.40 5.56 19.05
N ARG A 362 -11.85 4.35 19.07
CA ARG A 362 -11.62 3.59 20.32
C ARG A 362 -10.53 4.22 21.18
N ARG A 363 -9.47 4.74 20.55
CA ARG A 363 -8.33 5.37 21.22
C ARG A 363 -8.63 6.84 21.50
N PHE A 364 -8.45 7.70 20.50
CA PHE A 364 -8.53 9.16 20.61
C PHE A 364 -9.91 9.69 20.99
N LEU A 365 -10.96 9.19 20.34
CA LEU A 365 -12.28 9.82 20.50
C LEU A 365 -12.99 9.36 21.79
N LYS A 366 -12.58 8.25 22.41
CA LYS A 366 -13.14 7.72 23.67
C LYS A 366 -12.30 7.87 24.93
N ALA A 367 -10.96 7.96 24.86
CA ALA A 367 -10.12 8.27 26.03
C ALA A 367 -9.65 9.74 26.06
N CYS A 368 -9.55 10.37 27.24
CA CYS A 368 -9.04 11.75 27.34
C CYS A 368 -7.58 11.74 26.89
N HIS A 369 -7.33 12.23 25.67
CA HIS A 369 -6.00 12.27 25.10
C HIS A 369 -5.49 13.70 25.06
N PRO A 370 -4.19 13.91 25.33
CA PRO A 370 -3.59 15.20 25.07
C PRO A 370 -3.63 15.47 23.56
N GLY A 371 -3.83 16.73 23.17
CA GLY A 371 -4.05 17.10 21.77
C GLY A 371 -2.95 16.60 20.86
N ILE A 372 -3.30 16.24 19.62
CA ILE A 372 -2.35 15.90 18.57
C ILE A 372 -1.87 17.19 17.89
N LYS A 373 -0.56 17.31 17.79
CA LYS A 373 0.15 18.35 17.05
C LYS A 373 0.83 17.70 15.84
N VAL A 374 0.66 18.29 14.67
CA VAL A 374 1.21 17.74 13.43
C VAL A 374 2.15 18.73 12.77
N ARG A 375 3.29 18.21 12.35
CA ARG A 375 4.23 18.90 11.48
C ARG A 375 4.30 18.17 10.16
N LEU A 376 4.13 18.91 9.07
CA LEU A 376 4.11 18.37 7.73
C LEU A 376 5.36 18.83 6.99
N VAL A 377 6.08 17.86 6.44
CA VAL A 377 7.11 18.05 5.44
C VAL A 377 6.54 17.56 4.13
N LYS A 378 6.41 18.48 3.19
CA LYS A 378 6.15 18.13 1.81
C LYS A 378 7.47 17.77 1.14
N ILE A 379 7.38 16.88 0.17
CA ILE A 379 8.53 16.33 -0.53
C ILE A 379 8.25 16.57 -2.00
N PRO A 380 9.04 17.44 -2.64
CA PRO A 380 8.89 17.63 -4.06
C PRO A 380 9.34 16.35 -4.77
N MET A 381 8.68 16.01 -5.87
CA MET A 381 9.11 14.91 -6.74
C MET A 381 10.16 15.42 -7.75
N ASP A 382 11.09 16.28 -7.29
CA ASP A 382 12.00 17.09 -8.13
C ASP A 382 13.13 16.31 -8.77
N GLU A 383 13.40 15.11 -8.30
CA GLU A 383 14.28 14.24 -9.06
C GLU A 383 13.39 13.60 -10.11
N GLY A 384 13.19 14.37 -11.19
CA GLY A 384 12.54 13.89 -12.40
C GLY A 384 13.08 12.49 -12.71
N PRO A 385 12.24 11.59 -13.25
CA PRO A 385 12.63 10.20 -13.47
C PRO A 385 14.02 10.19 -14.09
N THR A 386 14.94 9.43 -13.49
CA THR A 386 16.30 9.29 -14.02
C THR A 386 16.17 9.04 -15.49
N GLN A 387 16.62 10.02 -16.28
CA GLN A 387 16.42 9.95 -17.71
C GLN A 387 17.10 8.67 -18.19
N GLY A 388 16.51 7.94 -19.13
CA GLY A 388 17.12 6.72 -19.65
C GLY A 388 18.58 6.96 -20.08
N GLU A 389 18.91 8.17 -20.49
CA GLU A 389 20.29 8.62 -20.77
C GLU A 389 21.25 8.63 -19.57
N GLU A 390 20.79 8.93 -18.35
CA GLU A 390 21.62 8.78 -17.14
C GLU A 390 21.90 7.30 -16.85
N CYS A 391 20.88 6.44 -16.92
CA CYS A 391 21.10 5.00 -16.82
C CYS A 391 22.07 4.52 -17.91
N LYS A 392 21.89 4.92 -19.18
CA LYS A 392 22.79 4.61 -20.30
C LYS A 392 24.22 5.07 -20.04
N LYS A 393 24.44 6.27 -19.47
CA LYS A 393 25.78 6.77 -19.13
C LYS A 393 26.46 5.86 -18.10
N LEU A 394 25.73 5.44 -17.08
CA LEU A 394 26.24 4.53 -16.05
C LEU A 394 26.54 3.14 -16.66
N LEU A 395 25.68 2.68 -17.58
CA LEU A 395 25.78 1.40 -18.25
C LEU A 395 26.88 1.29 -19.31
N ARG A 396 27.39 2.41 -19.84
CA ARG A 396 28.53 2.38 -20.77
C ARG A 396 29.83 1.89 -20.12
N ASN A 397 29.88 1.78 -18.79
CA ASN A 397 31.03 1.26 -18.05
C ASN A 397 30.58 0.42 -16.85
N PRO A 398 29.89 -0.72 -17.05
CA PRO A 398 29.32 -1.50 -15.95
C PRO A 398 30.42 -2.14 -15.07
N GLU A 399 31.60 -2.39 -15.64
CA GLU A 399 32.80 -2.83 -14.92
C GLU A 399 33.25 -1.86 -13.82
N ARG A 400 32.80 -0.60 -13.85
CA ARG A 400 33.08 0.39 -12.80
C ARG A 400 32.15 0.28 -11.59
N PHE A 401 31.02 -0.41 -11.70
CA PHE A 401 29.97 -0.43 -10.67
C PHE A 401 30.02 -1.68 -9.81
N VAL A 402 30.31 -2.84 -10.41
CA VAL A 402 30.31 -4.12 -9.69
C VAL A 402 31.49 -4.97 -10.17
N ARG A 403 32.37 -5.38 -9.25
CA ARG A 403 33.46 -6.32 -9.56
C ARG A 403 32.88 -7.71 -9.74
N GLY A 404 33.23 -8.38 -10.85
CA GLY A 404 32.79 -9.76 -11.13
C GLY A 404 31.43 -9.88 -11.80
N PHE A 405 30.87 -8.77 -12.27
CA PHE A 405 29.55 -8.72 -12.89
C PHE A 405 29.52 -9.48 -14.22
N SER A 406 28.52 -10.34 -14.42
CA SER A 406 28.18 -10.85 -15.74
C SER A 406 27.61 -9.71 -16.58
N LEU A 407 28.45 -9.13 -17.45
CA LEU A 407 28.08 -8.07 -18.39
C LEU A 407 26.82 -8.44 -19.20
N THR A 408 26.62 -9.72 -19.51
CA THR A 408 25.48 -10.21 -20.29
C THR A 408 24.18 -10.15 -19.51
N TRP A 409 24.18 -10.49 -18.22
CA TRP A 409 22.97 -10.38 -17.37
C TRP A 409 22.55 -8.92 -17.21
N ALA A 410 23.53 -8.06 -16.92
CA ALA A 410 23.34 -6.63 -16.81
C ALA A 410 22.71 -6.06 -18.08
N GLN A 411 23.33 -6.39 -19.23
CA GLN A 411 22.87 -5.93 -20.52
C GLN A 411 21.47 -6.44 -20.83
N GLY A 412 21.14 -7.71 -20.55
CA GLY A 412 19.78 -8.23 -20.74
C GLY A 412 18.71 -7.48 -19.94
N ARG A 413 19.03 -7.11 -18.69
CA ARG A 413 18.11 -6.30 -17.84
C ARG A 413 17.99 -4.86 -18.33
N VAL A 414 19.06 -4.31 -18.86
CA VAL A 414 19.05 -3.00 -19.52
C VAL A 414 18.21 -3.04 -20.78
N ASP A 415 18.39 -4.06 -21.60
CA ASP A 415 17.65 -4.22 -22.84
C ASP A 415 16.15 -4.40 -22.51
N GLU A 416 15.80 -5.15 -21.47
CA GLU A 416 14.42 -5.23 -20.96
C GLU A 416 13.89 -3.85 -20.52
N PHE A 417 14.72 -3.07 -19.81
CA PHE A 417 14.38 -1.71 -19.40
C PHE A 417 14.22 -0.76 -20.59
N GLU A 418 15.10 -0.83 -21.59
CA GLU A 418 15.04 -0.02 -22.81
C GLU A 418 13.85 -0.41 -23.69
N ASN A 419 13.60 -1.70 -23.85
CA ASN A 419 12.44 -2.21 -24.59
C ASN A 419 11.14 -1.74 -23.96
N ARG A 420 11.05 -1.69 -22.62
CA ARG A 420 9.91 -1.08 -21.90
C ARG A 420 9.81 0.42 -22.10
N ALA A 421 10.94 1.12 -22.15
CA ALA A 421 10.96 2.56 -22.41
C ALA A 421 10.57 2.91 -23.85
N GLN A 422 10.84 2.02 -24.81
CA GLN A 422 10.56 2.19 -26.24
C GLN A 422 9.18 1.66 -26.67
N SER A 423 8.60 0.68 -25.97
CA SER A 423 7.23 0.27 -26.21
C SER A 423 6.30 1.45 -25.93
N ASN A 424 5.62 1.97 -26.96
CA ASN A 424 4.64 3.08 -26.90
C ASN A 424 3.42 2.83 -25.98
N GLU A 425 3.51 1.92 -25.00
CA GLU A 425 2.61 1.96 -23.86
C GLU A 425 2.68 3.36 -23.23
N PRO A 426 1.53 3.95 -22.83
CA PRO A 426 1.44 5.35 -22.48
C PRO A 426 2.58 5.75 -21.53
N LEU A 427 3.49 6.55 -22.08
CA LEU A 427 4.82 6.94 -21.57
C LEU A 427 4.82 7.57 -20.16
N GLN A 428 3.68 7.68 -19.49
CA GLN A 428 3.56 8.08 -18.09
C GLN A 428 3.53 6.89 -17.10
N ARG A 429 3.32 5.65 -17.55
CA ARG A 429 3.10 4.48 -16.67
C ARG A 429 4.31 3.55 -16.48
N THR A 430 5.27 3.57 -17.40
CA THR A 430 6.40 2.61 -17.46
C THR A 430 7.76 3.18 -17.04
N TRP A 431 7.84 4.49 -16.78
CA TRP A 431 9.06 5.02 -16.18
C TRP A 431 9.13 4.53 -14.75
N VAL A 432 10.22 3.81 -14.46
CA VAL A 432 10.70 3.56 -13.12
C VAL A 432 11.04 4.93 -12.53
N ASN A 433 10.00 5.62 -12.04
CA ASN A 433 10.13 6.92 -11.41
C ASN A 433 10.95 6.67 -10.15
N LEU A 434 12.26 6.92 -10.25
CA LEU A 434 13.20 6.86 -9.15
C LEU A 434 12.82 7.95 -8.15
N ASN A 435 11.84 7.63 -7.31
CA ASN A 435 11.23 8.57 -6.41
C ASN A 435 11.98 8.57 -5.07
N GLN A 436 12.04 9.74 -4.45
CA GLN A 436 12.35 9.81 -3.04
C GLN A 436 11.14 9.29 -2.26
N HIS A 437 11.31 8.13 -1.63
CA HIS A 437 10.29 7.57 -0.77
C HIS A 437 10.09 8.49 0.45
N PRO A 438 8.84 8.88 0.79
CA PRO A 438 8.58 9.73 1.96
C PRO A 438 9.15 9.18 3.25
N GLU A 439 9.21 7.85 3.41
CA GLU A 439 9.81 7.18 4.54
C GLU A 439 11.30 7.50 4.64
N ALA A 440 12.03 7.43 3.52
CA ALA A 440 13.47 7.73 3.49
C ALA A 440 13.72 9.21 3.79
N VAL A 441 12.96 10.12 3.18
CA VAL A 441 13.10 11.56 3.45
C VAL A 441 12.84 11.86 4.92
N LEU A 442 11.78 11.28 5.50
CA LEU A 442 11.47 11.42 6.91
C LEU A 442 12.63 10.95 7.80
N MET A 443 13.21 9.76 7.53
CA MET A 443 14.36 9.24 8.27
C MET A 443 15.57 10.18 8.19
N VAL A 444 15.89 10.70 7.00
CA VAL A 444 17.04 11.58 6.79
C VAL A 444 16.85 12.92 7.48
N ARG A 445 15.64 13.51 7.39
CA ARG A 445 15.31 14.75 8.10
C ARG A 445 15.44 14.56 9.60
N ILE A 446 14.92 13.46 10.15
CA ILE A 446 15.05 13.13 11.57
C ILE A 446 16.52 12.99 11.95
N TYR A 447 17.31 12.28 11.15
CA TYR A 447 18.75 12.09 11.37
C TYR A 447 19.50 13.44 11.42
N GLN A 448 19.17 14.36 10.51
CA GLN A 448 19.77 15.71 10.42
C GLN A 448 19.45 16.63 11.61
N LEU A 449 18.41 16.34 12.42
CA LEU A 449 18.10 17.13 13.61
C LEU A 449 19.22 17.07 14.67
N GLY A 450 20.14 16.11 14.56
CA GLY A 450 21.15 15.85 15.56
C GLY A 450 20.63 14.99 16.72
N PRO A 451 21.51 14.42 17.56
CA PRO A 451 21.13 13.45 18.58
C PRO A 451 20.29 14.04 19.71
N GLU A 452 20.62 15.25 20.17
CA GLU A 452 19.93 15.91 21.30
C GLU A 452 18.49 16.27 20.94
N LYS A 453 18.29 16.94 19.81
CA LYS A 453 16.95 17.30 19.32
C LYS A 453 16.12 16.07 18.97
N ARG A 454 16.74 15.00 18.45
CA ARG A 454 16.04 13.71 18.25
C ARG A 454 15.53 13.15 19.58
N LEU A 455 16.37 13.12 20.61
CA LEU A 455 15.99 12.59 21.93
C LEU A 455 14.90 13.45 22.57
N GLU A 456 15.03 14.77 22.46
CA GLU A 456 14.03 15.74 22.92
C GLU A 456 12.68 15.53 22.24
N LEU A 457 12.66 15.34 20.92
CA LEU A 457 11.41 15.24 20.15
C LEU A 457 10.78 13.85 20.19
N PHE A 458 11.59 12.78 20.18
CA PHE A 458 11.09 11.41 19.94
C PHE A 458 11.28 10.44 21.12
N GLY A 459 12.11 10.77 22.11
CA GLY A 459 12.43 9.82 23.19
C GLY A 459 13.41 8.76 22.71
N SER A 460 13.40 7.54 23.26
CA SER A 460 14.39 6.49 22.94
C SER A 460 14.18 5.83 21.57
N ASP A 461 12.94 5.82 21.08
CA ASP A 461 12.56 5.09 19.89
C ASP A 461 11.69 5.96 18.99
N ILE A 462 11.95 5.88 17.68
CA ILE A 462 11.28 6.65 16.64
C ILE A 462 10.50 5.67 15.76
N PRO A 463 9.24 5.35 16.11
CA PRO A 463 8.42 4.45 15.31
C PRO A 463 8.12 5.08 13.95
N LEU A 464 8.39 4.35 12.88
CA LEU A 464 8.04 4.76 11.53
C LEU A 464 6.74 4.07 11.13
N ALA A 465 5.74 4.86 10.77
CA ALA A 465 4.50 4.42 10.19
C ALA A 465 4.49 4.77 8.70
N SER A 466 4.06 3.83 7.89
CA SER A 466 3.66 4.07 6.51
C SER A 466 2.38 3.30 6.26
N SER A 467 1.68 3.64 5.18
CA SER A 467 0.56 2.83 4.69
C SER A 467 0.99 1.42 4.28
N ARG A 468 2.31 1.17 4.12
CA ARG A 468 2.88 -0.10 3.69
C ARG A 468 4.09 -0.50 4.53
N GLN A 469 4.56 -1.74 4.35
CA GLN A 469 5.90 -2.12 4.79
C GLN A 469 6.95 -1.30 4.01
N LEU A 470 8.16 -1.16 4.56
CA LEU A 470 9.23 -0.46 3.85
C LEU A 470 9.76 -1.34 2.70
N CYS A 471 10.07 -0.72 1.56
CA CYS A 471 10.93 -1.37 0.57
C CYS A 471 12.30 -1.71 1.17
N PHE A 472 13.04 -2.59 0.51
CA PHE A 472 14.40 -2.97 0.91
C PHE A 472 15.28 -1.74 1.18
N CYS A 473 15.34 -0.77 0.26
CA CYS A 473 16.21 0.40 0.37
C CYS A 473 15.86 1.27 1.60
N CYS A 474 14.56 1.52 1.85
CA CYS A 474 14.10 2.28 3.00
C CYS A 474 14.38 1.55 4.32
N TYR A 475 14.21 0.22 4.33
CA TYR A 475 14.52 -0.60 5.49
C TYR A 475 16.02 -0.60 5.80
N GLN A 476 16.86 -0.78 4.78
CA GLN A 476 18.31 -0.73 4.91
C GLN A 476 18.79 0.64 5.36
N LEU A 477 18.22 1.72 4.83
CA LEU A 477 18.53 3.08 5.28
C LEU A 477 18.27 3.24 6.79
N ALA A 478 17.09 2.83 7.27
CA ALA A 478 16.78 2.89 8.71
C ALA A 478 17.81 2.12 9.56
N ARG A 479 18.17 0.90 9.11
CA ARG A 479 19.16 0.04 9.77
C ARG A 479 20.54 0.68 9.80
N LEU A 480 21.02 1.19 8.67
CA LEU A 480 22.34 1.81 8.53
C LEU A 480 22.43 3.11 9.32
N LEU A 481 21.40 3.97 9.29
CA LEU A 481 21.36 5.21 10.09
C LEU A 481 21.39 4.92 11.59
N ASN A 482 20.76 3.83 12.04
CA ASN A 482 20.84 3.38 13.43
C ASN A 482 22.27 2.95 13.83
N GLN A 483 23.03 2.35 12.90
CA GLN A 483 24.41 1.88 13.14
C GLN A 483 25.44 3.02 13.20
N GLN A 484 25.19 4.16 12.54
CA GLN A 484 26.14 5.29 12.51
C GLN A 484 26.33 5.99 13.86
N ASN A 485 25.42 5.80 14.82
CA ASN A 485 25.44 6.56 16.07
C ASN A 485 26.22 5.80 17.16
N LEU A 486 27.46 6.23 17.44
CA LEU A 486 28.31 5.72 18.54
C LEU A 486 27.81 6.11 19.95
N ARG A 487 26.70 6.85 20.07
CA ARG A 487 26.13 7.37 21.33
C ARG A 487 24.69 6.87 21.52
N PRO A 488 24.12 6.93 22.74
CA PRO A 488 22.70 6.65 22.95
C PRO A 488 21.86 7.70 22.20
N VAL A 489 21.41 7.31 21.02
CA VAL A 489 20.60 8.12 20.11
C VAL A 489 19.32 7.36 19.82
N PRO A 490 18.18 8.05 19.65
CA PRO A 490 16.91 7.38 19.42
C PRO A 490 16.97 6.49 18.18
N LYS A 491 16.46 5.26 18.29
CA LYS A 491 16.51 4.28 17.20
C LYS A 491 15.28 4.43 16.32
N LEU A 492 15.49 4.47 15.00
CA LEU A 492 14.43 4.32 14.02
C LEU A 492 13.88 2.89 14.13
N VAL A 493 12.58 2.75 14.35
CA VAL A 493 11.88 1.46 14.43
C VAL A 493 11.00 1.31 13.19
N PRO A 494 11.48 0.63 12.14
CA PRO A 494 10.71 0.44 10.91
C PRO A 494 9.50 -0.49 11.14
N PRO A 495 8.43 -0.35 10.36
CA PRO A 495 7.24 -1.22 10.42
C PRO A 495 7.47 -2.61 9.81
N GLY A 496 8.73 -3.03 9.61
CA GLY A 496 9.12 -4.21 8.83
C GLY A 496 9.40 -3.86 7.36
N THR A 497 9.72 -4.89 6.57
CA THR A 497 10.02 -4.75 5.13
C THR A 497 9.29 -5.81 4.31
N ASP A 498 8.81 -5.41 3.13
CA ASP A 498 8.32 -6.33 2.10
C ASP A 498 9.48 -7.14 1.47
N GLY A 499 10.72 -6.70 1.71
CA GLY A 499 11.93 -7.29 1.16
C GLY A 499 12.15 -6.97 -0.31
N VAL A 500 11.27 -6.21 -0.96
CA VAL A 500 11.32 -5.89 -2.38
C VAL A 500 12.17 -4.64 -2.58
N VAL A 501 13.14 -4.74 -3.49
CA VAL A 501 13.85 -3.57 -3.98
C VAL A 501 12.90 -2.82 -4.89
N ARG A 502 12.69 -1.55 -4.54
CA ARG A 502 12.02 -0.61 -5.41
C ARG A 502 13.04 0.37 -5.92
N ALA A 503 12.78 0.87 -7.11
CA ALA A 503 13.41 2.05 -7.62
C ALA A 503 13.41 3.15 -6.57
N TRP A 504 14.61 3.55 -6.17
CA TRP A 504 14.80 4.40 -5.02
C TRP A 504 15.83 5.48 -5.31
N SER A 505 15.43 6.74 -5.13
CA SER A 505 16.38 7.84 -5.14
C SER A 505 16.79 8.23 -3.72
N PRO A 506 18.09 8.25 -3.38
CA PRO A 506 18.54 8.64 -2.05
C PRO A 506 18.23 10.12 -1.77
N PRO A 507 17.48 10.45 -0.70
CA PRO A 507 17.26 11.83 -0.29
C PRO A 507 18.56 12.59 0.02
N PRO A 508 18.59 13.92 -0.16
CA PRO A 508 19.76 14.72 0.16
C PRO A 508 20.10 14.65 1.66
N GLY A 509 21.40 14.54 1.96
CA GLY A 509 21.93 14.56 3.32
C GLY A 509 22.07 13.21 4.02
N ILE A 510 21.93 12.09 3.28
CA ILE A 510 22.41 10.79 3.74
C ILE A 510 23.95 10.82 3.83
N PRO A 511 24.57 10.37 4.93
CA PRO A 511 26.02 10.25 5.02
C PRO A 511 26.60 9.36 3.92
N GLU A 512 27.75 9.74 3.33
CA GLU A 512 28.37 8.96 2.24
C GLU A 512 28.67 7.52 2.62
N VAL A 513 29.12 7.27 3.86
CA VAL A 513 29.37 5.90 4.37
C VAL A 513 28.11 5.03 4.37
N VAL A 514 26.94 5.63 4.59
CA VAL A 514 25.65 4.92 4.52
C VAL A 514 25.30 4.62 3.07
N LEU A 515 25.51 5.56 2.15
CA LEU A 515 25.29 5.33 0.71
C LEU A 515 26.23 4.26 0.16
N PHE A 516 27.50 4.29 0.56
CA PHE A 516 28.49 3.28 0.20
C PHE A 516 28.07 1.89 0.67
N THR A 517 27.69 1.75 1.95
CA THR A 517 27.25 0.45 2.50
C THR A 517 25.94 -0.03 1.85
N LEU A 518 25.00 0.90 1.57
CA LEU A 518 23.76 0.56 0.87
C LEU A 518 24.02 0.10 -0.57
N LYS A 519 24.98 0.72 -1.26
CA LYS A 519 25.45 0.26 -2.58
C LYS A 519 25.96 -1.16 -2.49
N ASP A 520 26.83 -1.48 -1.53
CA ASP A 520 27.36 -2.84 -1.37
C ASP A 520 26.24 -3.86 -1.11
N HIS A 521 25.28 -3.56 -0.24
CA HIS A 521 24.12 -4.43 -0.04
C HIS A 521 23.29 -4.64 -1.32
N LEU A 522 23.11 -3.60 -2.15
CA LEU A 522 22.42 -3.76 -3.43
C LEU A 522 23.24 -4.57 -4.43
N SER A 523 24.57 -4.39 -4.46
CA SER A 523 25.46 -5.23 -5.27
C SER A 523 25.34 -6.70 -4.89
N GLU A 524 25.33 -7.03 -3.58
CA GLU A 524 25.12 -8.40 -3.10
C GLU A 524 23.75 -8.98 -3.53
N VAL A 525 22.70 -8.16 -3.61
CA VAL A 525 21.40 -8.61 -4.15
C VAL A 525 21.54 -8.99 -5.61
N VAL A 526 22.26 -8.20 -6.40
CA VAL A 526 22.50 -8.54 -7.80
C VAL A 526 23.31 -9.83 -7.93
N ASP A 527 24.39 -9.98 -7.17
CA ASP A 527 25.23 -11.18 -7.23
C ASP A 527 24.41 -12.44 -6.93
N ARG A 528 23.57 -12.42 -5.88
CA ARG A 528 22.64 -13.52 -5.57
C ARG A 528 21.64 -13.82 -6.69
N MET A 529 21.22 -12.81 -7.43
CA MET A 529 20.30 -13.00 -8.55
C MET A 529 21.00 -13.62 -9.75
N VAL A 530 22.22 -13.16 -10.06
CA VAL A 530 23.05 -13.71 -11.13
C VAL A 530 23.36 -15.18 -10.84
N ASP A 531 23.78 -15.51 -9.62
CA ASP A 531 24.06 -16.88 -9.21
C ASP A 531 22.83 -17.78 -9.38
N ARG A 532 21.64 -17.32 -8.95
CA ARG A 532 20.40 -18.07 -9.10
C ARG A 532 20.01 -18.34 -10.56
N GLU A 533 20.30 -17.41 -11.47
CA GLU A 533 20.01 -17.58 -12.89
C GLU A 533 21.03 -18.48 -13.59
N LEU A 534 22.29 -18.47 -13.15
CA LEU A 534 23.33 -19.38 -13.65
C LEU A 534 23.17 -20.82 -13.11
N ASP A 535 22.64 -20.96 -11.90
CA ASP A 535 22.38 -22.26 -11.25
C ASP A 535 21.08 -22.92 -11.71
N ILE A 536 20.26 -22.27 -12.55
CA ILE A 536 19.18 -22.97 -13.26
C ILE A 536 19.90 -23.96 -14.18
N PRO A 537 19.85 -25.28 -13.89
CA PRO A 537 20.45 -26.24 -14.79
C PRO A 537 19.84 -25.95 -16.14
N TYR A 538 20.66 -25.83 -17.18
CA TYR A 538 20.20 -26.05 -18.55
C TYR A 538 19.62 -27.47 -18.52
N SER A 539 18.35 -27.61 -18.12
CA SER A 539 17.64 -28.86 -18.30
C SER A 539 17.62 -28.98 -19.79
N ASP A 540 18.34 -29.98 -20.31
CA ASP A 540 18.41 -30.31 -21.72
C ASP A 540 17.04 -30.05 -22.32
N ALA A 541 16.91 -28.90 -22.99
CA ALA A 541 15.80 -28.66 -23.87
C ALA A 541 16.02 -29.76 -24.90
N SER A 542 15.28 -30.86 -24.73
CA SER A 542 15.32 -32.01 -25.61
C SER A 542 15.35 -31.43 -27.01
N PRO A 543 16.47 -31.55 -27.74
CA PRO A 543 16.44 -31.26 -29.15
C PRO A 543 15.35 -32.17 -29.64
N TRP A 544 14.39 -31.60 -30.35
CA TRP A 544 13.39 -32.33 -31.11
C TRP A 544 14.05 -33.59 -31.64
N ASP A 545 13.64 -34.71 -31.04
CA ASP A 545 13.94 -36.04 -31.49
C ASP A 545 13.13 -36.17 -32.78
N ASP A 546 13.68 -35.58 -33.84
CA ASP A 546 13.32 -35.80 -35.24
C ASP A 546 13.87 -37.18 -35.65
N SER A 547 13.62 -38.21 -34.84
CA SER A 547 13.85 -39.59 -35.23
C SER A 547 12.51 -40.22 -35.63
N ASP A 548 12.43 -40.44 -36.94
CA ASP A 548 11.86 -41.65 -37.53
C ASP A 548 10.35 -41.86 -37.36
N TYR A 549 9.58 -41.14 -38.17
CA TYR A 549 8.31 -41.64 -38.68
C TYR A 549 8.53 -42.20 -40.10
N ASP A 550 9.22 -43.34 -40.17
CA ASP A 550 9.25 -44.23 -41.33
C ASP A 550 8.25 -45.38 -41.12
N GLY A 551 7.33 -45.55 -42.07
CA GLY A 551 6.90 -46.88 -42.56
C GLY A 551 5.68 -47.58 -41.92
N ASP A 552 4.58 -47.60 -42.67
CA ASP A 552 3.76 -48.75 -43.07
C ASP A 552 3.47 -49.89 -42.06
N ASP A 553 2.21 -49.98 -41.60
CA ASP A 553 1.24 -51.06 -41.88
C ASP A 553 -0.18 -50.71 -41.40
#